data_AF-A0A5S4ZRI5-F1
#
_entry.id   AF-A0A5S4ZRI5-F1
#
_cell.length_a   1.000
_cell.length_b   1.000
_cell.length_c   1.000
_cell.angle_alpha   90.00
_cell.angle_beta   90.00
_cell.angle_gamma   90.00
#
_symmetry.space_group_name_H-M   'P 1'
#
loop_
_entity.id
_entity.type
_entity.pdbx_description
1 polymer ?
#
loop_
_entity_poly.entity_id
_entity_poly.type
_entity_poly.pdbx_seq_one_letter_code
_entity_poly.pdbx_strand_id
1 'polypeptide(L)' 'MFDLLILLAVTLISIHVASYGWYALHKEKKLRGAVGAFVVAGATLAAPVLLMLYYALAG' A
#
# COMPACT_ATOMS: atom_id res chain seq x y z
N MET A 1 -2.83 -16.93 12.22
CA MET A 1 -1.42 -17.05 11.78
C MET A 1 -1.25 -16.64 10.32
N PHE A 2 -2.10 -17.13 9.40
CA PHE A 2 -2.07 -16.72 7.99
C PHE A 2 -2.38 -15.24 7.75
N ASP A 3 -3.33 -14.64 8.49
CA ASP A 3 -3.68 -13.21 8.31
C ASP A 3 -2.51 -12.28 8.61
N LEU A 4 -1.69 -12.63 9.61
CA LEU A 4 -0.51 -11.87 10.00
C LEU A 4 0.56 -11.94 8.89
N LEU A 5 0.73 -13.11 8.27
CA LEU A 5 1.60 -13.28 7.09
C LEU A 5 1.10 -12.48 5.88
N ILE A 6 -0.21 -12.47 5.64
CA ILE A 6 -0.83 -11.69 4.55
C ILE A 6 -0.61 -10.19 4.79
N LEU A 7 -0.88 -9.69 6.00
CA LEU A 7 -0.64 -8.30 6.35
C LEU A 7 0.83 -7.92 6.21
N LEU A 8 1.75 -8.79 6.62
CA LEU A 8 3.18 -8.55 6.51
C LEU A 8 3.62 -8.48 5.05
N ALA A 9 3.17 -9.42 4.21
CA ALA A 9 3.44 -9.43 2.77
C ALA A 9 2.88 -8.17 2.08
N VAL A 10 1.64 -7.80 2.37
CA VAL A 10 1.00 -6.59 1.83
C VAL A 10 1.75 -5.33 2.26
N THR A 11 2.18 -5.26 3.53
CA THR A 11 2.95 -4.14 4.06
C THR A 11 4.29 -4.00 3.33
N LEU A 12 5.01 -5.11 3.11
CA LEU A 12 6.27 -5.13 2.36
C LEU A 12 6.07 -4.66 0.92
N ILE A 13 5.04 -5.17 0.23
CA ILE A 13 4.72 -4.76 -1.15
C ILE A 13 4.41 -3.26 -1.19
N SER A 14 3.59 -2.77 -0.26
CA SER A 14 3.23 -1.36 -0.18
C SER A 14 4.44 -0.46 0.06
N ILE A 15 5.35 -0.83 0.97
CA ILE A 15 6.58 -0.08 1.24
C ILE A 15 7.48 -0.06 0.00
N HIS A 16 7.59 -1.19 -0.71
CA HIS A 16 8.38 -1.27 -1.94
C HIS A 16 7.83 -0.36 -3.04
N VAL A 17 6.50 -0.37 -3.26
CA VAL A 17 5.84 0.51 -4.23
C VAL A 17 5.96 1.99 -3.83
N ALA A 18 5.80 2.31 -2.53
CA ALA A 18 5.99 3.67 -2.02
C ALA A 18 7.43 4.15 -2.21
N SER A 19 8.43 3.26 -2.09
CA SER A 19 9.83 3.56 -2.35
C SER A 19 10.08 3.94 -3.81
N TYR A 20 9.43 3.27 -4.77
CA TYR A 20 9.44 3.68 -6.17
C TYR A 20 8.77 5.04 -6.38
N GLY A 21 7.65 5.30 -5.71
CA GLY A 21 6.99 6.61 -5.76
C GLY A 21 7.90 7.73 -5.26
N TRP A 22 8.59 7.49 -4.15
CA TRP A 22 9.56 8.42 -3.58
C TRP A 22 10.74 8.66 -4.53
N TYR A 23 11.27 7.60 -5.14
CA TYR A 23 12.34 7.69 -6.14
C TYR A 23 11.90 8.49 -7.36
N ALA A 24 10.73 8.19 -7.94
CA ALA A 24 10.19 8.92 -9.09
C ALA A 24 9.96 10.40 -8.79
N LEU A 25 9.56 10.73 -7.55
CA LEU A 25 9.38 12.10 -7.08
C LEU A 25 10.71 12.85 -6.99
N HIS A 26 11.71 12.25 -6.32
CA HIS A 26 12.95 12.95 -5.96
C HIS A 26 14.04 12.88 -7.04
N LYS A 27 14.13 11.77 -7.77
CA LYS A 27 15.18 11.54 -8.77
C LYS A 27 14.72 11.88 -10.18
N GLU A 28 13.54 11.43 -10.57
CA GLU A 28 13.04 11.64 -11.93
C GLU A 28 12.18 12.90 -12.09
N LYS A 29 11.79 13.55 -10.98
CA LYS A 29 10.83 14.67 -10.95
C LYS A 29 9.52 14.37 -11.69
N LYS A 30 9.15 13.09 -11.82
CA LYS A 30 7.93 12.63 -12.51
C LYS A 30 6.79 12.57 -11.51
N LEU A 31 6.13 13.71 -11.31
CA LEU A 31 5.01 13.86 -10.37
C LEU A 31 3.89 12.85 -10.63
N ARG A 32 3.51 12.63 -11.89
CA ARG A 32 2.42 11.69 -12.24
C ARG A 32 2.76 10.24 -11.86
N GLY A 33 4.01 9.83 -12.10
CA GLY A 33 4.48 8.48 -11.73
C GLY A 33 4.57 8.31 -10.21
N ALA A 34 5.06 9.33 -9.50
CA ALA A 34 5.12 9.32 -8.05
C ALA A 34 3.73 9.22 -7.40
N VAL A 35 2.78 10.07 -7.83
CA VAL A 35 1.41 10.06 -7.30
C VAL A 35 0.74 8.71 -7.58
N GLY A 36 0.88 8.17 -8.79
CA GLY A 36 0.36 6.84 -9.13
C GLY A 36 0.90 5.76 -8.21
N ALA A 37 2.21 5.75 -7.95
CA ALA A 37 2.83 4.79 -7.04
C ALA A 37 2.34 4.94 -5.59
N PHE A 38 2.21 6.17 -5.08
CA PHE A 38 1.67 6.39 -3.72
C PHE A 38 0.21 5.97 -3.58
N VAL A 39 -0.63 6.25 -4.59
CA VAL A 39 -2.03 5.81 -4.60
C VAL A 39 -2.12 4.28 -4.62
N VAL A 40 -1.31 3.61 -5.44
CA VAL A 40 -1.28 2.14 -5.50
C VAL A 40 -0.80 1.55 -4.17
N ALA A 41 0.27 2.08 -3.58
CA ALA A 41 0.75 1.63 -2.27
C ALA A 41 -0.34 1.81 -1.19
N GLY A 42 -0.93 3.00 -1.11
CA GLY A 42 -2.02 3.30 -0.18
C GLY A 42 -3.22 2.37 -0.35
N ALA A 43 -3.68 2.15 -1.58
CA ALA A 43 -4.79 1.25 -1.88
C ALA A 43 -4.47 -0.21 -1.52
N THR A 44 -3.23 -0.65 -1.77
CA THR A 44 -2.76 -2.00 -1.47
C THR A 44 -2.77 -2.27 0.04
N LEU A 45 -2.35 -1.30 0.85
CA LEU A 45 -2.42 -1.39 2.31
C LEU A 45 -3.85 -1.23 2.83
N ALA A 46 -4.65 -0.34 2.25
CA ALA A 46 -6.00 -0.05 2.69
C ALA A 46 -6.96 -1.22 2.45
N ALA A 47 -6.78 -2.00 1.37
CA ALA A 47 -7.67 -3.11 1.03
C ALA A 47 -7.87 -4.13 2.16
N PRO A 48 -6.82 -4.76 2.74
CA PRO A 48 -7.01 -5.69 3.85
C PRO A 48 -7.47 -5.01 5.14
N VAL A 49 -7.06 -3.76 5.38
CA VAL A 49 -7.49 -2.99 6.56
C VAL A 49 -8.99 -2.73 6.53
N LEU A 50 -9.52 -2.30 5.38
CA LEU A 50 -10.95 -2.10 5.15
C LEU A 50 -11.73 -3.41 5.27
N LEU A 51 -11.17 -4.51 4.75
CA LEU A 51 -11.76 -5.83 4.89
C LEU A 51 -11.87 -6.26 6.36
N MET A 52 -10.81 -6.04 7.15
CA MET A 52 -10.83 -6.31 8.59
C MET A 52 -11.84 -5.44 9.34
N LEU A 53 -11.91 -4.15 9.00
CA LEU A 53 -12.89 -3.21 9.55
C LEU A 53 -14.32 -3.65 9.24
N TYR A 54 -14.59 -4.10 8.01
CA TYR A 54 -15.89 -4.61 7.63
C TYR A 54 -16.31 -5.81 8.48
N TYR A 55 -15.44 -6.81 8.64
CA TYR A 55 -15.75 -7.96 9.49
C TYR A 55 -15.87 -7.59 10.99
N ALA A 56 -15.14 -6.57 11.46
CA ALA A 56 -15.25 -6.11 12.84
C ALA A 56 -16.53 -5.30 13.13
N LEU A 57 -17.09 -4.63 12.12
CA LEU A 57 -18.33 -3.82 12.24
C LEU A 57 -19.60 -4.60 11.88
N ALA A 58 -19.49 -5.58 10.98
CA ALA A 58 -20.63 -6.38 10.50
C ALA A 58 -20.82 -7.70 11.27
N GLY A 59 -19.91 -8.03 12.18
CA GLY A 59 -20.02 -9.14 13.13
C GLY A 59 -20.62 -8.69 14.46
#